data_AF-A0A453IS87-F1
#
_entry.id   AF-A0A453IS87-F1
#
_cell.length_a   1.000
_cell.length_b   1.000
_cell.length_c   1.000
_cell.angle_alpha   90.00
_cell.angle_beta   90.00
_cell.angle_gamma   90.00
#
_symmetry.space_group_name_H-M   'P 1'
#
loop_
_entity.id
_entity.type
_entity.pdbx_description
1 polymer ?
#
loop_
_entity_poly.entity_id
_entity_poly.type
_entity_poly.pdbx_seq_one_letter_code
_entity_poly.pdbx_strand_id
1 'polypeptide(L)'
;SIPIGLILVKVLALTDHDTMAGIPEAMSAAHKCGIRIIPGVEISALHSPREIPGAGEPVHILAYYGMCGPSRFDELDNMLLNIREGRYLRAKNMLAKLNSLKVPIKWEHVTKIAGEGVAPGRLHIARALVEAGYVDNVRQAFNKYLGNDGPAYAT
;
A
#
# COMPACT_ATOMS: atom_id res chain seq x y z
N SER A 1 11.96 8.30 -40.22
CA SER A 1 12.65 8.99 -39.12
C SER A 1 11.91 8.67 -37.83
N ILE A 2 12.48 7.83 -36.96
CA ILE A 2 11.88 7.54 -35.64
C ILE A 2 12.28 8.72 -34.73
N PRO A 3 11.34 9.44 -34.09
CA PRO A 3 11.72 10.58 -33.26
C PRO A 3 12.49 10.13 -32.03
N ILE A 4 13.56 10.86 -31.73
CA ILE A 4 14.34 10.79 -30.49
C ILE A 4 13.38 11.08 -29.31
N GLY A 5 13.26 10.15 -28.35
CA GLY A 5 12.80 10.49 -26.99
C GLY A 5 11.87 9.52 -26.27
N LEU A 6 11.29 8.49 -26.91
CA LEU A 6 10.47 7.51 -26.20
C LEU A 6 11.36 6.41 -25.61
N ILE A 7 11.59 6.46 -24.30
CA ILE A 7 12.13 5.33 -23.53
C ILE A 7 11.10 4.19 -23.67
N LEU A 8 11.38 3.26 -24.57
CA LEU A 8 10.54 2.10 -24.80
C LEU A 8 10.86 1.07 -23.72
N VAL A 9 10.09 1.11 -22.63
CA VAL A 9 10.22 0.15 -21.54
C VAL A 9 10.04 -1.26 -22.09
N LYS A 10 11.04 -2.12 -21.89
CA LYS A 10 11.01 -3.52 -22.35
C LYS A 10 10.53 -4.49 -21.29
N VAL A 11 10.77 -4.16 -20.02
CA VAL A 11 10.43 -4.98 -18.87
C VAL A 11 9.86 -4.09 -17.77
N LEU A 12 8.75 -4.52 -17.18
CA LEU A 12 8.12 -3.91 -16.02
C LEU A 12 7.90 -4.98 -14.95
N ALA A 13 7.95 -4.58 -13.68
CA ALA A 13 7.47 -5.40 -12.59
C ALA A 13 6.28 -4.69 -11.95
N LEU A 14 5.17 -5.40 -11.75
CA LEU A 14 4.07 -4.92 -10.94
C LEU A 14 4.27 -5.47 -9.52
N THR A 15 4.34 -4.57 -8.53
CA THR A 15 4.61 -4.91 -7.13
C THR A 15 3.58 -4.22 -6.24
N ASP A 16 2.32 -4.62 -6.35
CA ASP A 16 1.27 -4.05 -5.51
C ASP A 16 1.47 -4.43 -4.04
N HIS A 17 1.00 -3.56 -3.13
CA HIS A 17 1.14 -3.75 -1.70
C HIS A 17 0.34 -4.96 -1.20
N ASP A 18 1.06 -5.94 -0.67
CA ASP A 18 0.58 -7.21 -0.14
C ASP A 18 -0.48 -7.88 -1.03
N THR A 19 -0.36 -7.84 -2.36
CA THR A 19 -1.28 -8.55 -3.26
C THR A 19 -0.62 -8.82 -4.61
N MET A 20 -1.00 -9.93 -5.24
CA MET A 20 -0.62 -10.26 -6.62
C MET A 20 -1.84 -10.25 -7.56
N ALA A 21 -3.00 -9.76 -7.11
CA ALA A 21 -4.25 -9.81 -7.86
C ALA A 21 -4.20 -9.06 -9.21
N GLY A 22 -3.36 -8.01 -9.31
CA GLY A 22 -3.18 -7.25 -10.55
C GLY A 22 -2.28 -7.92 -11.59
N ILE A 23 -1.52 -8.97 -11.23
CA ILE A 23 -0.55 -9.60 -12.14
C ILE A 23 -1.21 -10.14 -13.42
N PRO A 24 -2.33 -10.89 -13.39
CA PRO A 24 -2.95 -11.41 -14.61
C PRO A 24 -3.39 -10.30 -15.58
N GLU A 25 -3.97 -9.22 -15.06
CA GLU A 25 -4.37 -8.06 -15.86
C GLU A 25 -3.15 -7.36 -16.47
N ALA A 26 -2.12 -7.11 -15.66
CA ALA A 26 -0.88 -6.47 -16.10
C ALA A 26 -0.19 -7.28 -17.21
N MET A 27 -0.13 -8.61 -17.08
CA MET A 27 0.40 -9.50 -18.11
C MET A 27 -0.40 -9.40 -19.42
N SER A 28 -1.74 -9.41 -19.33
CA SER A 28 -2.63 -9.28 -20.48
C SER A 28 -2.47 -7.93 -21.20
N ALA A 29 -2.38 -6.83 -20.45
CA ALA A 29 -2.16 -5.50 -20.99
C ALA A 29 -0.78 -5.36 -21.64
N ALA A 30 0.28 -5.84 -20.96
CA ALA A 30 1.65 -5.74 -21.43
C ALA A 30 1.93 -6.55 -22.70
N HIS A 31 1.26 -7.69 -22.87
CA HIS A 31 1.34 -8.50 -24.09
C HIS A 31 0.99 -7.68 -25.35
N LYS A 32 -0.02 -6.81 -25.28
CA LYS A 32 -0.44 -5.93 -26.40
C LYS A 32 0.62 -4.88 -26.75
N CYS A 33 1.48 -4.53 -25.79
CA CYS A 33 2.52 -3.51 -25.94
C CYS A 33 3.92 -4.10 -26.20
N GLY A 34 4.06 -5.43 -26.26
CA GLY A 34 5.37 -6.09 -26.38
C GLY A 34 6.28 -5.86 -25.16
N ILE A 35 5.68 -5.64 -23.98
CA ILE A 35 6.39 -5.44 -22.72
C ILE A 35 6.38 -6.75 -21.93
N ARG A 36 7.51 -7.13 -21.34
CA ARG A 36 7.60 -8.27 -20.42
C ARG A 36 7.21 -7.85 -19.01
N ILE A 37 6.31 -8.59 -18.37
CA ILE A 37 6.03 -8.44 -16.93
C ILE A 37 6.87 -9.43 -16.13
N ILE A 38 7.53 -8.94 -15.09
CA ILE A 38 8.06 -9.72 -13.98
C ILE A 38 6.98 -9.69 -12.88
N PRO A 39 6.35 -10.83 -12.55
CA PRO A 39 5.45 -10.90 -11.42
C PRO A 39 6.18 -10.52 -10.14
N GLY A 40 5.60 -9.62 -9.34
CA GLY A 40 6.16 -9.26 -8.06
C GLY A 40 5.08 -8.84 -7.06
N VAL A 41 5.52 -8.60 -5.84
CA VAL A 41 4.69 -8.10 -4.74
C VAL A 41 5.55 -7.27 -3.81
N GLU A 42 4.98 -6.20 -3.28
CA GLU A 42 5.60 -5.40 -2.21
C GLU A 42 4.99 -5.82 -0.87
N ILE A 43 5.76 -6.58 -0.09
CA ILE A 43 5.32 -7.17 1.17
C ILE A 43 5.62 -6.20 2.32
N SER A 44 4.60 -5.76 3.04
CA SER A 44 4.70 -5.02 4.28
C SER A 44 5.24 -5.92 5.38
N ALA A 45 6.28 -5.47 6.07
CA ALA A 45 6.87 -6.18 7.20
C ALA A 45 7.20 -5.21 8.34
N LEU A 46 7.37 -5.76 9.55
CA LEU A 46 7.93 -5.03 10.68
C LEU A 46 9.33 -5.57 10.94
N HIS A 47 10.33 -4.70 10.84
CA HIS A 47 11.68 -5.00 11.27
C HIS A 47 11.84 -4.62 12.74
N SER A 48 12.02 -5.61 13.60
CA SER A 48 12.36 -5.38 15.00
C SER A 48 13.84 -5.64 15.24
N PRO A 49 14.64 -4.62 15.60
CA PRO A 49 16.03 -4.83 15.98
C PRO A 49 16.10 -5.73 17.22
N ARG A 50 17.03 -6.70 17.22
CA ARG A 50 17.23 -7.60 18.37
C ARG A 50 17.58 -6.86 19.66
N GLU A 51 18.21 -5.69 19.53
CA GLU A 51 18.71 -4.90 20.64
C GLU A 51 17.63 -4.06 21.34
N ILE A 52 16.48 -3.82 20.69
CA ILE A 52 15.40 -3.01 21.26
C ILE A 52 14.06 -3.76 21.13
N PRO A 53 13.75 -4.66 22.09
CA PRO A 53 12.47 -5.36 22.12
C PRO A 53 11.30 -4.37 22.14
N GLY A 54 10.35 -4.53 21.21
CA GLY A 54 9.17 -3.67 21.10
C GLY A 54 9.32 -2.46 20.17
N ALA A 55 10.53 -2.14 19.70
CA ALA A 55 10.71 -1.21 18.59
C ALA A 55 10.57 -1.98 17.26
N GLY A 56 9.50 -1.70 16.51
CA GLY A 56 9.29 -2.26 15.18
C GLY A 56 9.22 -1.13 14.15
N GLU A 57 10.10 -1.15 13.16
CA GLU A 57 10.07 -0.21 12.05
C GLU A 57 9.34 -0.83 10.86
N PRO A 58 8.36 -0.14 10.25
CA PRO A 58 7.72 -0.62 9.05
C PRO A 58 8.72 -0.60 7.89
N VAL A 59 8.90 -1.76 7.26
CA VAL A 59 9.74 -1.95 6.07
C VAL A 59 8.94 -2.61 4.97
N HIS A 60 9.42 -2.49 3.74
CA HIS A 60 8.81 -3.11 2.56
C HIS A 60 9.82 -4.05 1.90
N ILE A 61 9.39 -5.28 1.63
CA ILE A 61 10.19 -6.31 0.96
C ILE A 61 9.63 -6.50 -0.44
N LEU A 62 10.44 -6.20 -1.46
CA LEU A 62 10.09 -6.49 -2.85
C LEU A 62 10.45 -7.93 -3.16
N ALA A 63 9.45 -8.74 -3.51
CA ALA A 63 9.63 -10.10 -3.99
C ALA A 63 9.32 -10.16 -5.49
N TYR A 64 10.25 -10.73 -6.26
CA TYR A 64 10.13 -10.91 -7.70
C TYR A 64 10.18 -12.39 -8.04
N TYR A 65 9.36 -12.81 -9.00
CA TYR A 65 9.22 -14.20 -9.38
C TYR A 65 9.52 -14.44 -10.86
N GLY A 66 9.76 -15.70 -11.21
CA GLY A 66 9.81 -16.13 -12.61
C GLY A 66 8.43 -16.03 -13.29
N MET A 67 8.37 -16.31 -14.60
CA MET A 67 7.12 -16.21 -15.38
C MET A 67 5.97 -17.08 -14.85
N CYS A 68 6.27 -18.19 -14.19
CA CYS A 68 5.26 -19.07 -13.60
C CYS A 68 4.75 -18.57 -12.23
N GLY A 69 5.28 -17.46 -11.72
CA GLY A 69 4.96 -16.95 -10.38
C GLY A 69 5.62 -17.77 -9.26
N PRO A 70 5.18 -17.56 -8.00
CA PRO A 70 5.65 -18.33 -6.85
C PRO A 70 5.19 -19.80 -6.92
N SER A 71 6.07 -20.73 -6.55
CA SER A 71 5.75 -22.16 -6.52
C SER A 71 4.69 -22.54 -5.47
N ARG A 72 4.54 -21.75 -4.41
CA ARG A 72 3.55 -21.93 -3.33
C ARG A 72 2.59 -20.74 -3.29
N PHE A 73 1.91 -20.48 -4.41
CA PHE A 73 1.06 -19.29 -4.58
C PHE A 73 -0.02 -19.18 -3.49
N ASP A 74 -0.74 -20.25 -3.19
CA ASP A 74 -1.84 -20.21 -2.22
C ASP A 74 -1.36 -19.90 -0.80
N GLU A 75 -0.19 -20.41 -0.40
CA GLU A 75 0.41 -20.09 0.90
C GLU A 75 0.85 -18.63 0.98
N LEU A 76 1.43 -18.12 -0.11
CA LEU A 76 1.79 -16.70 -0.22
C LEU A 76 0.55 -15.82 -0.18
N ASP A 77 -0.49 -16.10 -0.98
CA ASP A 77 -1.68 -15.25 -1.02
C ASP A 77 -2.43 -15.23 0.31
N ASN A 78 -2.50 -16.36 1.02
CA ASN A 78 -3.04 -16.40 2.38
C ASN A 78 -2.22 -15.55 3.37
N MET A 79 -0.89 -15.61 3.29
CA MET A 79 -0.02 -14.74 4.10
C MET A 79 -0.27 -13.26 3.77
N LEU A 80 -0.32 -12.91 2.49
CA LEU A 80 -0.58 -11.55 2.03
C LEU A 80 -1.97 -11.06 2.47
N LEU A 81 -2.99 -11.92 2.42
CA LEU A 81 -4.33 -11.62 2.94
C LEU A 81 -4.31 -11.27 4.43
N ASN A 82 -3.60 -12.05 5.25
CA ASN A 82 -3.47 -11.75 6.68
C ASN A 82 -2.82 -10.39 6.94
N ILE A 83 -1.82 -10.01 6.13
CA ILE A 83 -1.19 -8.68 6.21
C ILE A 83 -2.19 -7.59 5.81
N ARG A 84 -2.97 -7.80 4.75
CA ARG A 84 -4.04 -6.86 4.31
C ARG A 84 -5.10 -6.66 5.40
N GLU A 85 -5.55 -7.73 6.05
CA GLU A 85 -6.51 -7.64 7.17
C GLU A 85 -5.96 -6.82 8.35
N GLY A 86 -4.68 -7.00 8.67
CA GLY A 86 -3.98 -6.15 9.64
C GLY A 86 -4.01 -4.66 9.24
N ARG A 87 -3.82 -4.34 7.96
CA ARG A 87 -3.93 -2.96 7.45
C ARG A 87 -5.35 -2.40 7.58
N TYR A 88 -6.39 -3.19 7.32
CA TYR A 88 -7.78 -2.76 7.52
C TYR A 88 -8.06 -2.42 8.98
N LEU A 89 -7.64 -3.28 9.90
CA LEU A 89 -7.79 -3.04 11.34
C LEU A 89 -7.04 -1.78 11.79
N ARG A 90 -5.79 -1.63 11.34
CA ARG A 90 -4.98 -0.45 11.65
C ARG A 90 -5.64 0.83 11.16
N ALA A 91 -6.14 0.85 9.93
CA ALA A 91 -6.84 2.01 9.39
C ALA A 91 -8.08 2.38 10.22
N LYS A 92 -8.90 1.38 10.61
CA LYS A 92 -10.06 1.60 11.50
C LYS A 92 -9.63 2.19 12.85
N ASN A 93 -8.56 1.68 13.44
CA ASN A 93 -8.02 2.21 14.70
C ASN A 93 -7.56 3.67 14.56
N MET A 94 -6.92 4.02 13.45
CA MET A 94 -6.54 5.42 13.17
C MET A 94 -7.76 6.33 13.03
N LEU A 95 -8.84 5.87 12.37
CA LEU A 95 -10.09 6.64 12.26
C LEU A 95 -10.77 6.82 13.62
N ALA A 96 -10.76 5.79 14.47
CA ALA A 96 -11.28 5.89 15.83
C ALA A 96 -10.51 6.93 16.65
N LYS A 97 -9.16 6.95 16.54
CA LYS A 97 -8.33 7.97 17.19
C LYS A 97 -8.63 9.38 16.66
N LEU A 98 -8.73 9.55 15.34
CA LEU A 98 -9.12 10.83 14.73
C LEU A 98 -10.49 11.32 15.23
N ASN A 99 -11.46 10.42 15.37
CA ASN A 99 -12.77 10.74 15.92
C ASN A 99 -12.68 11.25 17.37
N SER A 100 -11.89 10.59 18.22
CA SER A 100 -11.63 11.05 19.60
C SER A 100 -10.95 12.42 19.65
N LEU A 101 -10.21 12.80 18.62
CA LEU A 101 -9.61 14.13 18.44
C LEU A 101 -10.57 15.16 17.84
N LYS A 102 -11.86 14.82 17.69
CA LYS A 102 -12.91 15.65 17.05
C LYS A 102 -12.64 15.93 15.57
N VAL A 103 -11.99 14.99 14.89
CA VAL A 103 -11.67 15.02 13.44
C VAL A 103 -12.29 13.79 12.76
N PRO A 104 -13.63 13.64 12.75
CA PRO A 104 -14.26 12.44 12.20
C PRO A 104 -14.02 12.33 10.69
N ILE A 105 -13.55 11.16 10.26
CA ILE A 105 -13.43 10.75 8.86
C ILE A 105 -14.19 9.43 8.69
N LYS A 106 -15.07 9.37 7.68
CA LYS A 106 -15.91 8.20 7.40
C LYS A 106 -15.08 7.09 6.75
N TRP A 107 -15.36 5.84 7.13
CA TRP A 107 -14.70 4.66 6.56
C TRP A 107 -14.88 4.60 5.04
N GLU A 108 -16.10 4.87 4.56
CA GLU A 108 -16.47 4.80 3.15
C GLU A 108 -15.72 5.82 2.30
N HIS A 109 -15.37 6.97 2.88
CA HIS A 109 -14.57 7.99 2.19
C HIS A 109 -13.14 7.50 1.99
N VAL A 110 -12.55 6.90 3.01
CA VAL A 110 -11.18 6.37 2.96
C VAL A 110 -11.09 5.18 2.00
N THR A 111 -12.05 4.26 2.02
CA THR A 111 -12.06 3.11 1.10
C THR A 111 -12.30 3.54 -0.34
N LYS A 112 -13.15 4.56 -0.58
CA LYS A 112 -13.31 5.15 -1.91
C LYS A 112 -12.01 5.72 -2.46
N ILE A 113 -11.21 6.38 -1.62
CA ILE A 113 -9.89 6.91 -2.01
C ILE A 113 -8.89 5.78 -2.25
N ALA A 114 -8.93 4.71 -1.45
CA ALA A 114 -8.03 3.56 -1.60
C ALA A 114 -8.30 2.76 -2.87
N GLY A 115 -9.57 2.65 -3.26
CA GLY A 115 -10.02 1.78 -4.34
C GLY A 115 -10.59 0.46 -3.83
N GLU A 116 -11.38 -0.19 -4.67
CA GLU A 116 -12.04 -1.46 -4.34
C GLU A 116 -11.00 -2.56 -4.07
N GLY A 117 -11.16 -3.30 -2.96
CA GLY A 117 -10.25 -4.37 -2.55
C GLY A 117 -8.89 -3.89 -2.00
N VAL A 118 -8.62 -2.59 -1.95
CA VAL A 118 -7.34 -2.04 -1.47
C VAL A 118 -7.41 -1.72 0.02
N ALA A 119 -6.56 -2.38 0.82
CA ALA A 119 -6.45 -2.10 2.24
C ALA A 119 -5.91 -0.68 2.50
N PRO A 120 -6.67 0.23 3.17
CA PRO A 120 -6.25 1.62 3.29
C PRO A 120 -4.97 1.81 4.11
N GLY A 121 -3.97 2.49 3.54
CA GLY A 121 -2.82 3.00 4.27
C GLY A 121 -3.00 4.44 4.77
N ARG A 122 -1.99 4.91 5.52
CA ARG A 122 -1.93 6.29 6.08
C ARG A 122 -2.10 7.37 5.01
N LEU A 123 -1.61 7.14 3.80
CA LEU A 123 -1.74 8.08 2.69
C LEU A 123 -3.20 8.30 2.27
N HIS A 124 -4.03 7.24 2.28
CA HIS A 124 -5.45 7.37 1.95
C HIS A 124 -6.21 8.15 3.04
N ILE A 125 -5.87 7.92 4.32
CA ILE A 125 -6.42 8.70 5.44
C ILE A 125 -5.97 10.16 5.37
N ALA A 126 -4.70 10.42 5.03
CA ALA A 126 -4.17 11.77 4.85
C ALA A 126 -4.92 12.52 3.74
N ARG A 127 -5.19 11.88 2.61
CA ARG A 127 -6.00 12.44 1.53
C ARG A 127 -7.43 12.71 1.98
N ALA A 128 -8.05 11.78 2.70
CA ALA A 128 -9.39 11.97 3.26
C ALA A 128 -9.46 13.18 4.20
N LEU A 129 -8.43 13.40 5.02
CA LEU A 129 -8.33 14.58 5.89
C LEU A 129 -8.24 15.89 5.10
N VAL A 130 -7.51 15.89 3.98
CA VAL A 130 -7.42 17.04 3.08
C VAL A 130 -8.76 17.30 2.40
N GLU A 131 -9.38 16.27 1.82
CA GLU A 131 -10.67 16.39 1.13
C GLU A 131 -11.80 16.82 2.08
N ALA A 132 -11.73 16.44 3.36
CA ALA A 132 -12.67 16.87 4.39
C ALA A 132 -12.35 18.26 4.98
N GLY A 133 -11.25 18.91 4.55
CA GLY A 133 -10.90 20.28 4.96
C GLY A 133 -10.30 20.41 6.37
N TYR A 134 -9.86 19.32 7.00
CA TYR A 134 -9.22 19.38 8.33
C TYR A 134 -7.76 19.80 8.28
N VAL A 135 -7.13 19.68 7.11
CA VAL A 135 -5.73 20.02 6.82
C VAL A 135 -5.61 20.49 5.37
N ASP A 136 -4.66 21.38 5.10
CA ASP A 136 -4.43 22.02 3.80
C ASP A 136 -3.75 21.10 2.79
N ASN A 137 -2.98 20.12 3.28
CA ASN A 137 -2.24 19.18 2.45
C ASN A 137 -1.83 17.91 3.21
N VAL A 138 -1.41 16.90 2.45
CA VAL A 138 -0.99 15.59 2.96
C VAL A 138 0.15 15.72 3.98
N ARG A 139 1.13 16.61 3.75
CA ARG A 139 2.25 16.82 4.67
C ARG A 139 1.77 17.30 6.04
N GLN A 140 0.82 18.24 6.08
CA GLN A 140 0.21 18.70 7.32
C GLN A 140 -0.56 17.58 8.04
N ALA A 141 -1.24 16.69 7.30
CA ALA A 141 -1.91 15.52 7.86
C ALA A 141 -0.93 14.59 8.61
N PHE A 142 0.23 14.30 8.00
CA PHE A 142 1.28 13.50 8.64
C PHE A 142 1.88 14.20 9.85
N ASN A 143 2.22 15.49 9.73
CA ASN A 143 2.82 16.24 10.84
C ASN A 143 1.88 16.35 12.05
N LYS A 144 0.58 16.52 11.83
CA LYS A 144 -0.39 16.78 12.90
C LYS A 144 -1.00 15.51 13.51
N TYR A 145 -1.19 14.46 12.70
CA TYR A 145 -1.98 13.30 13.11
C TYR A 145 -1.34 11.94 12.84
N LEU A 146 -0.72 11.73 11.67
CA LEU A 146 -0.46 10.39 11.13
C LEU A 146 1.02 9.96 11.12
N GLY A 147 1.94 10.84 11.54
CA GLY A 147 3.37 10.52 11.69
C GLY A 147 3.62 9.38 12.68
N ASN A 148 4.84 8.86 12.76
CA ASN A 148 5.15 7.67 13.59
C ASN A 148 4.84 7.88 15.09
N ASP A 149 4.89 9.12 15.57
CA ASP A 149 4.50 9.51 16.94
C ASP A 149 3.22 10.35 16.95
N GLY A 150 2.48 10.36 15.84
CA GLY A 150 1.28 11.16 15.67
C GLY A 150 0.14 10.66 16.57
N PRO A 151 -0.75 11.55 17.04
CA PRO A 151 -1.80 11.20 17.99
C PRO A 151 -2.85 10.23 17.40
N ALA A 152 -2.94 10.12 16.08
CA ALA A 152 -3.79 9.16 15.39
C ALA A 152 -3.03 7.96 14.81
N TYR A 153 -1.71 7.84 15.05
CA TYR A 153 -0.93 6.69 14.61
C TYR A 153 -1.39 5.41 15.31
N ALA A 154 -1.42 4.30 14.56
CA ALA A 154 -1.67 2.97 15.10
C ALA A 154 -0.68 2.00 14.42
N THR A 155 -0.21 1.02 15.17
CA THR A 155 0.66 -0.07 14.69
C THR A 155 -0.16 -1.21 14.14
#